data_AF-A0A3F2U1M2-F1
#
_entry.id   AF-A0A3F2U1M2-F1
#
_cell.length_a   1.000
_cell.length_b   1.000
_cell.length_c   1.000
_cell.angle_alpha   90.00
_cell.angle_beta   90.00
_cell.angle_gamma   90.00
#
_symmetry.space_group_name_H-M   'P 1'
#
loop_
_entity.id
_entity.type
_entity.pdbx_description
1 polymer ?
#
loop_
_entity_poly.entity_id
_entity_poly.type
_entity_poly.pdbx_seq_one_letter_code
_entity_poly.pdbx_strand_id
1 'polypeptide(L)'
;MSASAEEPSKAELDAIREALVKYKDPYVAVRDLYLSTVGCVHYDGMKMEGHMEYPKGGMGVHFVNLTVQGPLDPKRPNVLIYEPVDGKLQLVAAEWLVPVTVAKERPVLMGQPFQGPMEGHEPLIPQGFVHYDLHAWLFKDNPNGMFSPTNPDITCDGYEFSLLEHPTKIVEP
;
A
#
# COMPACT_ATOMS: atom_id res chain seq x y z
N MET A 1 13.36 9.90 22.07
CA MET A 1 12.24 9.11 22.63
C MET A 1 11.37 8.75 21.45
N SER A 2 11.39 7.49 21.02
CA SER A 2 10.54 7.05 19.91
C SER A 2 9.10 7.18 20.36
N ALA A 3 8.30 7.98 19.65
CA ALA A 3 6.86 7.95 19.83
C ALA A 3 6.42 6.52 19.54
N SER A 4 5.89 5.83 20.56
CA SER A 4 5.25 4.54 20.34
C SER A 4 4.09 4.79 19.40
N ALA A 5 3.98 3.99 18.34
CA ALA A 5 2.85 4.06 17.45
C ALA A 5 1.57 3.83 18.28
N GLU A 6 0.60 4.73 18.16
CA GLU A 6 -0.68 4.61 18.85
C GLU A 6 -1.62 3.78 17.97
N GLU A 7 -2.32 2.81 18.56
CA GLU A 7 -3.27 2.03 17.77
C GLU A 7 -4.45 2.92 17.35
N PRO A 8 -4.83 2.92 16.08
CA PRO A 8 -5.96 3.72 15.62
C PRO A 8 -7.24 3.26 16.29
N SER A 9 -8.11 4.23 16.59
CA SER A 9 -9.40 3.91 17.19
C SER A 9 -10.26 3.09 16.22
N LYS A 10 -11.08 2.18 16.74
CA LYS A 10 -12.04 1.42 15.92
C LYS A 10 -12.93 2.35 15.08
N ALA A 11 -13.38 3.46 15.66
CA ALA A 11 -14.25 4.42 14.96
C ALA A 11 -13.55 5.09 13.76
N GLU A 12 -12.25 5.37 13.87
CA GLU A 12 -11.44 5.89 12.76
C GLU A 12 -11.33 4.85 11.64
N LEU A 13 -10.96 3.61 11.97
CA LEU A 13 -10.86 2.52 10.99
C LEU A 13 -12.20 2.25 10.30
N ASP A 14 -13.31 2.24 11.04
CA ASP A 14 -14.64 2.01 10.48
C ASP A 14 -15.04 3.15 9.52
N ALA A 15 -14.69 4.40 9.84
CA ALA A 15 -14.94 5.54 8.95
C ALA A 15 -14.10 5.48 7.66
N ILE A 16 -12.88 4.95 7.72
CA ILE A 16 -12.03 4.73 6.53
C ILE A 16 -12.62 3.60 5.70
N ARG A 17 -12.93 2.45 6.31
CA ARG A 17 -13.55 1.30 5.63
C ARG A 17 -14.84 1.70 4.91
N GLU A 18 -15.70 2.46 5.57
CA GLU A 18 -16.95 2.93 4.97
C GLU A 18 -16.70 3.82 3.74
N ALA A 19 -15.70 4.70 3.79
CA ALA A 19 -15.35 5.54 2.64
C ALA A 19 -14.82 4.72 1.44
N LEU A 20 -14.17 3.60 1.70
CA LEU A 20 -13.52 2.76 0.69
C LEU A 20 -14.36 1.56 0.25
N VAL A 21 -15.48 1.26 0.93
CA VAL A 21 -16.30 0.06 0.65
C VAL A 21 -16.83 0.01 -0.78
N LYS A 22 -17.05 1.19 -1.40
CA LYS A 22 -17.46 1.29 -2.81
C LYS A 22 -16.42 0.68 -3.78
N TYR A 23 -15.15 0.66 -3.41
CA TYR A 23 -14.08 0.07 -4.21
C TYR A 23 -13.98 -1.45 -4.09
N LYS A 24 -14.87 -2.10 -3.34
CA LYS A 24 -15.07 -3.55 -3.50
C LYS A 24 -15.48 -3.91 -4.93
N ASP A 25 -16.11 -2.98 -5.66
CA ASP A 25 -16.22 -3.04 -7.12
C ASP A 25 -14.99 -2.36 -7.76
N PRO A 26 -14.06 -3.12 -8.38
CA PRO A 26 -12.87 -2.54 -9.01
C PRO A 26 -13.20 -1.61 -10.18
N TYR A 27 -14.37 -1.73 -10.80
CA TYR A 27 -14.79 -0.78 -11.85
C TYR A 27 -15.09 0.61 -11.28
N VAL A 28 -15.48 0.73 -10.02
CA VAL A 28 -15.59 2.03 -9.33
C VAL A 28 -14.21 2.64 -9.15
N ALA A 29 -13.20 1.84 -8.77
CA ALA A 29 -11.83 2.32 -8.66
C ALA A 29 -11.30 2.85 -10.00
N VAL A 30 -11.54 2.13 -11.10
CA VAL A 30 -11.16 2.59 -12.46
C VAL A 30 -11.89 3.88 -12.86
N ARG A 31 -13.20 3.99 -12.57
CA ARG A 31 -13.97 5.23 -12.83
C ARG A 31 -13.43 6.42 -12.03
N ASP A 32 -12.93 6.17 -10.83
CA ASP A 32 -12.28 7.16 -9.96
C ASP A 32 -10.78 7.31 -10.25
N LEU A 33 -10.33 6.87 -11.43
CA LEU A 33 -8.98 7.02 -11.97
C LEU A 33 -7.86 6.24 -11.26
N TYR A 34 -8.21 5.20 -10.50
CA TYR A 34 -7.23 4.24 -10.01
C TYR A 34 -6.92 3.22 -11.11
N LEU A 35 -5.70 3.27 -11.65
CA LEU A 35 -5.25 2.41 -12.75
C LEU A 35 -4.56 1.16 -12.21
N SER A 36 -4.93 0.00 -12.74
CA SER A 36 -4.34 -1.28 -12.30
C SER A 36 -2.92 -1.46 -12.81
N THR A 37 -2.02 -1.95 -11.96
CA THR A 37 -0.69 -2.45 -12.35
C THR A 37 -0.74 -3.82 -13.02
N VAL A 38 -1.91 -4.48 -13.02
CA VAL A 38 -2.16 -5.85 -13.51
C VAL A 38 -1.42 -6.93 -12.71
N GLY A 39 -0.18 -6.71 -12.30
CA GLY A 39 0.63 -7.66 -11.57
C GLY A 39 0.17 -7.87 -10.12
N CYS A 40 0.06 -9.12 -9.69
CA CYS A 40 -0.09 -9.47 -8.27
C CYS A 40 1.31 -9.54 -7.66
N VAL A 41 1.67 -8.50 -6.91
CA VAL A 41 2.99 -8.34 -6.32
C VAL A 41 3.14 -9.27 -5.13
N HIS A 42 4.28 -9.94 -5.03
CA HIS A 42 4.68 -10.70 -3.84
C HIS A 42 6.19 -10.63 -3.61
N TYR A 43 6.61 -10.90 -2.37
CA TYR A 43 8.00 -10.89 -1.93
C TYR A 43 8.38 -12.22 -1.28
N ASP A 44 9.63 -12.64 -1.46
CA ASP A 44 10.17 -13.89 -0.90
C ASP A 44 10.84 -13.70 0.48
N GLY A 45 10.95 -12.45 0.96
CA GLY A 45 11.61 -12.09 2.20
C GLY A 45 13.12 -11.85 2.07
N MET A 46 13.66 -11.78 0.85
CA MET A 46 15.06 -11.41 0.61
C MET A 46 15.36 -10.04 1.22
N LYS A 47 16.51 -9.94 1.89
CA LYS A 47 17.04 -8.68 2.41
C LYS A 47 18.16 -8.16 1.53
N MET A 48 18.15 -6.86 1.27
CA MET A 48 19.18 -6.16 0.51
C MET A 48 19.61 -4.89 1.25
N GLU A 49 20.92 -4.68 1.39
CA GLU A 49 21.46 -3.49 2.06
C GLU A 49 21.01 -2.22 1.34
N GLY A 50 20.56 -1.20 2.09
CA GLY A 50 20.05 0.05 1.54
C GLY A 50 18.66 -0.05 0.88
N HIS A 51 17.92 -1.12 1.10
CA HIS A 51 16.58 -1.33 0.57
C HIS A 51 15.57 -1.56 1.70
N MET A 52 14.28 -1.38 1.39
CA MET A 52 13.18 -1.68 2.28
C MET A 52 13.18 -3.15 2.71
N GLU A 53 12.73 -3.44 3.94
CA GLU A 53 12.51 -4.82 4.36
C GLU A 53 11.05 -5.22 4.10
N TYR A 54 10.82 -6.05 3.09
CA TYR A 54 9.53 -6.67 2.83
C TYR A 54 9.52 -8.10 3.36
N PRO A 55 8.69 -8.43 4.37
CA PRO A 55 8.52 -9.82 4.82
C PRO A 55 8.01 -10.70 3.67
N LYS A 56 8.28 -12.00 3.73
CA LYS A 56 7.70 -12.96 2.79
C LYS A 56 6.17 -12.91 2.84
N GLY A 57 5.53 -12.72 1.69
CA GLY A 57 4.08 -12.63 1.58
C GLY A 57 3.63 -11.93 0.31
N GLY A 58 2.32 -11.94 0.07
CA GLY A 58 1.70 -11.19 -1.01
C GLY A 58 1.46 -9.74 -0.62
N MET A 59 1.55 -8.86 -1.61
CA MET A 59 1.13 -7.46 -1.53
C MET A 59 -0.13 -7.25 -2.37
N GLY A 60 -0.31 -7.99 -3.47
CA GLY A 60 -1.53 -8.00 -4.27
C GLY A 60 -1.44 -7.16 -5.54
N VAL A 61 -2.58 -6.98 -6.21
CA VAL A 61 -2.71 -6.16 -7.42
C VAL A 61 -3.01 -4.73 -7.02
N HIS A 62 -2.12 -3.81 -7.40
CA HIS A 62 -2.24 -2.39 -7.06
C HIS A 62 -3.08 -1.66 -8.08
N PHE A 63 -3.93 -0.77 -7.60
CA PHE A 63 -4.70 0.19 -8.38
C PHE A 63 -4.28 1.57 -7.91
N VAL A 64 -3.53 2.29 -8.74
CA VAL A 64 -2.79 3.50 -8.37
C VAL A 64 -3.46 4.74 -8.94
N ASN A 65 -3.58 5.78 -8.10
CA ASN A 65 -4.02 7.11 -8.49
C ASN A 65 -3.09 8.20 -7.90
N LEU A 66 -2.10 8.62 -8.69
CA LEU A 66 -1.19 9.72 -8.32
C LEU A 66 -1.80 11.13 -8.48
N THR A 67 -3.04 11.23 -8.97
CA THR A 67 -3.77 12.52 -9.02
C THR A 67 -4.39 12.87 -7.67
N VAL A 68 -4.46 11.92 -6.74
CA VAL A 68 -4.81 12.19 -5.34
C VAL A 68 -3.70 13.00 -4.69
N GLN A 69 -3.97 14.29 -4.53
CA GLN A 69 -3.03 15.29 -4.00
C GLN A 69 -3.73 16.15 -2.94
N GLY A 70 -2.93 16.90 -2.19
CA GLY A 70 -3.39 17.80 -1.12
C GLY A 70 -3.01 17.28 0.27
N PRO A 71 -3.67 17.78 1.33
CA PRO A 71 -3.45 17.28 2.68
C PRO A 71 -3.71 15.77 2.77
N LEU A 72 -2.92 15.09 3.60
CA LEU A 72 -3.08 13.66 3.85
C LEU A 72 -4.49 13.36 4.42
N ASP A 73 -5.30 12.63 3.65
CA ASP A 73 -6.67 12.28 3.98
C ASP A 73 -6.82 10.76 4.14
N PRO A 74 -7.13 10.25 5.35
CA PRO A 74 -7.33 8.82 5.58
C PRO A 74 -8.42 8.19 4.71
N LYS A 75 -9.35 8.97 4.12
CA LYS A 75 -10.45 8.44 3.30
C LYS A 75 -10.15 8.48 1.80
N ARG A 76 -8.98 8.97 1.41
CA ARG A 76 -8.56 9.12 0.00
C ARG A 76 -7.15 8.57 -0.18
N PRO A 77 -6.97 7.24 -0.20
CA PRO A 77 -5.67 6.62 -0.45
C PRO A 77 -5.21 6.87 -1.89
N ASN A 78 -3.91 6.81 -2.11
CA ASN A 78 -3.32 6.85 -3.44
C ASN A 78 -3.40 5.50 -4.13
N VAL A 79 -3.42 4.41 -3.35
CA VAL A 79 -3.41 3.05 -3.88
C VAL A 79 -4.49 2.20 -3.20
N LEU A 80 -5.20 1.41 -4.02
CA LEU A 80 -6.12 0.37 -3.59
C LEU A 80 -5.51 -0.97 -3.93
N ILE A 81 -5.63 -1.95 -3.06
CA ILE A 81 -4.95 -3.23 -3.19
C ILE A 81 -5.97 -4.36 -3.23
N TYR A 82 -5.85 -5.21 -4.25
CA TYR A 82 -6.75 -6.32 -4.47
C TYR A 82 -6.02 -7.67 -4.45
N GLU A 83 -6.65 -8.66 -3.84
CA GLU A 83 -6.23 -10.06 -3.94
C GLU A 83 -6.98 -10.75 -5.10
N PRO A 84 -6.29 -11.45 -6.01
CA PRO A 84 -6.93 -12.31 -6.97
C PRO A 84 -7.41 -13.61 -6.31
N VAL A 85 -8.73 -13.79 -6.22
CA VAL A 85 -9.37 -15.00 -5.66
C VAL A 85 -10.37 -15.54 -6.67
N ASP A 86 -10.15 -16.78 -7.13
CA ASP A 86 -11.03 -17.46 -8.10
C ASP A 86 -11.35 -16.62 -9.35
N GLY A 87 -10.33 -15.92 -9.88
CA GLY A 87 -10.45 -15.06 -11.05
C GLY A 87 -11.15 -13.71 -10.81
N LYS A 88 -11.42 -13.35 -9.56
CA LYS A 88 -11.99 -12.05 -9.17
C LYS A 88 -11.03 -11.26 -8.31
N LEU A 89 -11.13 -9.93 -8.38
CA LEU A 89 -10.38 -9.03 -7.51
C LEU A 89 -11.19 -8.73 -6.24
N GLN A 90 -10.62 -9.03 -5.07
CA GLN A 90 -11.19 -8.70 -3.78
C GLN A 90 -10.39 -7.56 -3.14
N LEU A 91 -11.04 -6.46 -2.78
CA LEU A 91 -10.36 -5.36 -2.07
C LEU A 91 -9.91 -5.84 -0.69
N VAL A 92 -8.61 -5.75 -0.40
CA VAL A 92 -8.01 -6.25 0.84
C VAL A 92 -7.31 -5.16 1.66
N ALA A 93 -6.74 -4.16 0.99
CA ALA A 93 -5.95 -3.11 1.63
C ALA A 93 -6.00 -1.79 0.86
N ALA A 94 -5.42 -0.76 1.45
CA ALA A 94 -5.16 0.53 0.82
C ALA A 94 -3.79 1.06 1.26
N GLU A 95 -3.26 1.99 0.49
CA GLU A 95 -1.97 2.63 0.76
C GLU A 95 -2.00 4.12 0.41
N TRP A 96 -1.28 4.90 1.22
CA TRP A 96 -1.10 6.35 1.06
C TRP A 96 0.33 6.63 0.70
N LEU A 97 0.53 7.55 -0.25
CA LEU A 97 1.84 7.99 -0.69
C LEU A 97 1.99 9.47 -0.41
N VAL A 98 3.09 9.87 0.23
CA VAL A 98 3.41 11.28 0.46
C VAL A 98 4.78 11.58 -0.18
N PRO A 99 4.83 12.35 -1.27
CA PRO A 99 6.08 12.73 -1.92
C PRO A 99 7.01 13.49 -0.98
N VAL A 100 8.32 13.22 -1.06
CA VAL A 100 9.32 13.97 -0.26
C VAL A 100 9.39 15.45 -0.63
N THR A 101 8.97 15.80 -1.85
CA THR A 101 8.86 17.20 -2.28
C THR A 101 7.77 17.99 -1.54
N VAL A 102 6.85 17.29 -0.88
CA VAL A 102 5.75 17.88 -0.10
C VAL A 102 5.94 17.65 1.40
N ALA A 103 6.48 16.49 1.80
CA ALA A 103 6.73 16.15 3.19
C ALA A 103 7.86 17.00 3.79
N LYS A 104 7.56 17.71 4.89
CA LYS A 104 8.59 18.41 5.69
C LYS A 104 9.26 17.51 6.71
N GLU A 105 8.53 16.48 7.14
CA GLU A 105 8.92 15.47 8.10
C GLU A 105 8.21 14.16 7.75
N ARG A 106 8.62 13.03 8.38
CA ARG A 106 7.98 11.74 8.15
C ARG A 106 6.49 11.83 8.54
N PRO A 107 5.56 11.59 7.60
CA PRO A 107 4.13 11.67 7.90
C PRO A 107 3.68 10.59 8.89
N VAL A 108 2.58 10.87 9.57
CA VAL A 108 1.89 9.94 10.47
C VAL A 108 0.42 9.88 10.09
N LEU A 109 -0.15 8.68 10.01
CA LEU A 109 -1.57 8.45 9.78
C LEU A 109 -2.00 7.25 10.63
N MET A 110 -3.20 7.30 11.22
CA MET A 110 -3.69 6.23 12.10
C MET A 110 -2.71 5.90 13.24
N GLY A 111 -2.01 6.91 13.76
CA GLY A 111 -0.98 6.75 14.80
C GLY A 111 0.31 6.07 14.33
N GLN A 112 0.45 5.75 13.04
CA GLN A 112 1.61 5.06 12.48
C GLN A 112 2.49 6.00 11.64
N PRO A 113 3.81 6.02 11.88
CA PRO A 113 4.72 6.67 10.97
C PRO A 113 4.79 5.91 9.64
N PHE A 114 4.86 6.65 8.53
CA PHE A 114 5.03 6.07 7.20
C PHE A 114 6.40 5.39 7.06
N GLN A 115 6.56 4.45 6.14
CA GLN A 115 7.83 3.83 5.79
C GLN A 115 8.54 4.62 4.68
N GLY A 116 9.80 4.27 4.37
CA GLY A 116 10.63 5.02 3.43
C GLY A 116 11.46 6.15 4.05
N PRO A 117 11.88 7.18 3.28
CA PRO A 117 11.48 7.40 1.90
C PRO A 117 12.16 6.40 0.95
N MET A 118 11.49 6.08 -0.14
CA MET A 118 11.95 5.11 -1.13
C MET A 118 11.70 5.61 -2.55
N GLU A 119 12.38 4.99 -3.52
CA GLU A 119 12.12 5.21 -4.95
C GLU A 119 10.68 4.79 -5.33
N GLY A 120 10.17 5.29 -6.46
CA GLY A 120 8.84 4.90 -6.94
C GLY A 120 8.74 3.43 -7.38
N HIS A 121 7.50 2.91 -7.39
CA HIS A 121 7.16 1.55 -7.80
C HIS A 121 6.58 1.52 -9.24
N GLU A 122 7.44 1.20 -10.22
CA GLU A 122 7.04 1.04 -11.62
C GLU A 122 5.97 -0.08 -11.78
N PRO A 123 5.07 -0.01 -12.79
CA PRO A 123 5.08 0.91 -13.93
C PRO A 123 4.27 2.20 -13.73
N LEU A 124 3.51 2.31 -12.62
CA LEU A 124 2.56 3.43 -12.43
C LEU A 124 3.05 4.48 -11.43
N ILE A 125 4.07 4.18 -10.65
CA ILE A 125 4.74 5.14 -9.75
C ILE A 125 6.16 5.30 -10.26
N PRO A 126 6.45 6.37 -11.04
CA PRO A 126 7.75 6.54 -11.68
C PRO A 126 8.88 6.49 -10.66
N GLN A 127 10.03 5.88 -10.99
CA GLN A 127 11.15 5.72 -10.06
C GLN A 127 11.56 7.04 -9.35
N GLY A 128 11.51 8.17 -10.05
CA GLY A 128 11.83 9.51 -9.50
C GLY A 128 10.76 10.10 -8.57
N PHE A 129 9.60 9.46 -8.42
CA PHE A 129 8.57 9.81 -7.44
C PHE A 129 9.00 9.27 -6.07
N VAL A 130 10.02 9.90 -5.48
CA VAL A 130 10.48 9.54 -4.14
C VAL A 130 9.43 9.91 -3.10
N HIS A 131 9.04 8.95 -2.27
CA HIS A 131 7.91 9.12 -1.37
C HIS A 131 8.05 8.31 -0.07
N TYR A 132 7.26 8.71 0.91
CA TYR A 132 6.91 7.88 2.06
C TYR A 132 5.60 7.14 1.75
N ASP A 133 5.46 5.90 2.21
CA ASP A 133 4.25 5.10 2.04
C ASP A 133 3.70 4.57 3.39
N LEU A 134 2.42 4.21 3.41
CA LEU A 134 1.84 3.49 4.53
C LEU A 134 0.80 2.51 4.00
N HIS A 135 1.08 1.21 4.15
CA HIS A 135 0.13 0.15 3.87
C HIS A 135 -0.85 -0.03 5.04
N ALA A 136 -2.13 -0.27 4.75
CA ALA A 136 -3.11 -0.68 5.75
C ALA A 136 -4.04 -1.80 5.25
N TRP A 137 -4.00 -2.94 5.94
CA TRP A 137 -4.87 -4.09 5.71
C TRP A 137 -6.25 -3.86 6.33
N LEU A 138 -7.11 -3.16 5.58
CA LEU A 138 -8.41 -2.69 6.07
C LEU A 138 -9.55 -3.72 5.93
N PHE A 139 -9.44 -4.66 4.99
CA PHE A 139 -10.52 -5.57 4.61
C PHE A 139 -10.17 -7.06 4.74
N LYS A 140 -8.89 -7.38 4.95
CA LYS A 140 -8.39 -8.72 5.28
C LYS A 140 -7.39 -8.60 6.42
N ASP A 141 -7.50 -9.45 7.44
CA ASP A 141 -6.56 -9.45 8.56
C ASP A 141 -5.15 -9.83 8.09
N ASN A 142 -4.14 -9.33 8.78
CA ASN A 142 -2.73 -9.65 8.51
C ASN A 142 -2.05 -10.18 9.77
N PRO A 143 -1.57 -11.45 9.77
CA PRO A 143 -0.81 -12.03 10.88
C PRO A 143 0.46 -11.24 11.26
N ASN A 144 1.07 -10.52 10.31
CA ASN A 144 2.24 -9.66 10.54
C ASN A 144 1.86 -8.25 11.07
N GLY A 145 0.57 -7.96 11.23
CA GLY A 145 0.03 -6.68 11.68
C GLY A 145 -0.57 -5.84 10.57
N MET A 146 -1.54 -4.98 10.93
CA MET A 146 -2.35 -4.20 9.99
C MET A 146 -1.55 -3.26 9.08
N PHE A 147 -0.35 -2.86 9.49
CA PHE A 147 0.50 -1.92 8.73
C PHE A 147 1.77 -2.56 8.15
N SER A 148 1.87 -3.90 8.18
CA SER A 148 2.97 -4.60 7.50
C SER A 148 2.86 -4.39 5.98
N PRO A 149 3.95 -4.18 5.23
CA PRO A 149 3.86 -3.94 3.78
C PRO A 149 3.47 -5.19 2.98
N THR A 150 3.58 -6.38 3.57
CA THR A 150 3.13 -7.64 2.97
C THR A 150 2.25 -8.43 3.93
N ASN A 151 1.43 -9.33 3.41
CA ASN A 151 0.57 -10.22 4.18
C ASN A 151 0.84 -11.68 3.78
N PRO A 152 1.23 -12.56 4.71
CA PRO A 152 1.53 -13.95 4.42
C PRO A 152 0.31 -14.76 3.99
N ASP A 153 -0.91 -14.27 4.26
CA ASP A 153 -2.16 -14.92 3.87
C ASP A 153 -2.68 -14.45 2.50
N ILE A 154 -1.97 -13.53 1.83
CA ILE A 154 -2.23 -13.15 0.44
C ILE A 154 -1.37 -14.03 -0.46
N THR A 155 -2.00 -14.73 -1.40
CA THR A 155 -1.28 -15.54 -2.40
C THR A 155 -1.50 -14.98 -3.81
N CYS A 156 -0.40 -14.95 -4.57
CA CYS A 156 -0.42 -14.69 -6.02
C CYS A 156 -0.23 -16.00 -6.82
N ASP A 157 -0.22 -17.16 -6.14
CA ASP A 157 0.01 -18.45 -6.79
C ASP A 157 -1.11 -18.78 -7.80
N GLY A 158 -0.71 -19.17 -9.01
CA GLY A 158 -1.64 -19.48 -10.08
C GLY A 158 -2.36 -18.27 -10.69
N TYR A 159 -2.02 -17.03 -10.27
CA TYR A 159 -2.43 -15.83 -10.97
C TYR A 159 -1.57 -15.60 -12.21
N GLU A 160 -2.20 -15.32 -13.36
CA GLU A 160 -1.52 -15.21 -14.67
C GLU A 160 -0.41 -14.14 -14.67
N PHE A 161 -0.61 -13.06 -13.92
CA PHE A 161 0.36 -11.97 -13.80
C PHE A 161 0.99 -11.92 -12.40
N SER A 162 1.29 -13.07 -11.81
CA SER A 162 2.08 -13.12 -10.57
C SER A 162 3.44 -12.45 -10.78
N LEU A 163 3.83 -11.56 -9.87
CA LEU A 163 5.01 -10.71 -9.99
C LEU A 163 5.83 -10.78 -8.70
N LEU A 164 6.93 -11.52 -8.75
CA LEU A 164 7.96 -11.48 -7.70
C LEU A 164 8.76 -10.19 -7.85
N GLU A 165 8.74 -9.33 -6.85
CA GLU A 165 9.52 -8.09 -6.82
C GLU A 165 10.77 -8.21 -5.93
N HIS A 166 11.73 -7.34 -6.20
CA HIS A 166 12.87 -7.13 -5.33
C HIS A 166 12.62 -5.94 -4.40
N PRO A 167 13.18 -5.95 -3.18
CA PRO A 167 13.08 -4.83 -2.27
C PRO A 167 13.41 -3.48 -2.92
N THR A 168 12.52 -2.50 -2.76
CA THR A 168 12.69 -1.12 -3.22
C THR A 168 13.83 -0.42 -2.48
N LYS A 169 14.61 0.38 -3.20
CA LYS A 169 15.74 1.12 -2.64
C LYS A 169 15.27 2.26 -1.73
N ILE A 170 15.85 2.31 -0.53
CA ILE A 170 15.72 3.47 0.36
C ILE A 170 16.60 4.59 -0.17
N VAL A 171 16.07 5.80 -0.11
CA VAL A 171 16.80 7.02 -0.44
C VAL A 171 16.92 7.90 0.79
N GLU A 172 18.01 8.66 0.87
CA GLU A 172 18.14 9.69 1.90
C GLU A 172 17.19 10.85 1.53
N PRO A 173 16.40 11.38 2.49
CA PRO A 173 15.53 12.53 2.27
C PRO A 173 16.29 13.81 1.89
#